data_AF-A0A7V7AAQ8-F1
#
_entry.id   AF-A0A7V7AAQ8-F1
#
_cell.length_a   1.000
_cell.length_b   1.000
_cell.length_c   1.000
_cell.angle_alpha   90.00
_cell.angle_beta   90.00
_cell.angle_gamma   90.00
#
_symmetry.space_group_name_H-M   'P 1'
#
loop_
_entity.id
_entity.type
_entity.pdbx_description
1 polymer ?
#
loop_
_entity_poly.entity_id
_entity_poly.type
_entity_poly.pdbx_seq_one_letter_code
_entity_poly.pdbx_strand_id
1 'polypeptide(L)'
;MKKNKLIIKNCPNFYKIIDFEFYEDDYISEKLVKIYKDFIFDINIDDKEDIKMIKQMDFVVNKYIEDYYFRKEMQRHMTNIRVKRTSNILKDIVVAIINCFDSYEAGYTRNIYFARWI
;
A
#
# COMPACT_ATOMS: atom_id res chain seq x y z
N MET A 1 -21.93 9.83 6.67
CA MET A 1 -21.86 8.80 7.74
C MET A 1 -21.96 7.34 7.27
N LYS A 2 -22.74 6.98 6.23
CA LYS A 2 -22.84 5.58 5.76
C LYS A 2 -21.56 5.06 5.06
N LYS A 3 -20.89 5.89 4.24
CA LYS A 3 -19.62 5.52 3.56
C LYS A 3 -18.51 5.14 4.54
N ASN A 4 -18.26 5.95 5.57
CA ASN A 4 -17.15 5.73 6.51
C ASN A 4 -17.28 4.40 7.28
N LYS A 5 -18.50 4.01 7.68
CA LYS A 5 -18.75 2.71 8.31
C LYS A 5 -18.49 1.53 7.36
N LEU A 6 -18.80 1.69 6.07
CA LEU A 6 -18.52 0.66 5.06
C LEU A 6 -17.01 0.56 4.74
N ILE A 7 -16.32 1.70 4.71
CA ILE A 7 -14.87 1.77 4.52
C ILE A 7 -14.15 1.01 5.65
N ILE A 8 -14.47 1.31 6.91
CA ILE A 8 -13.87 0.66 8.09
C ILE A 8 -14.14 -0.86 8.07
N LYS A 9 -15.32 -1.30 7.59
CA LYS A 9 -15.62 -2.72 7.44
C LYS A 9 -14.70 -3.43 6.43
N ASN A 10 -14.24 -2.72 5.40
CA ASN A 10 -13.36 -3.28 4.37
C ASN A 10 -11.86 -3.07 4.66
N CYS A 11 -11.52 -2.17 5.58
CA CYS A 11 -10.15 -1.81 5.98
C CYS A 11 -9.96 -2.08 7.48
N PRO A 12 -9.74 -3.33 7.91
CA PRO A 12 -9.60 -3.65 9.32
C PRO A 12 -8.38 -2.98 9.96
N ASN A 13 -7.33 -2.68 9.18
CA ASN A 13 -6.09 -2.10 9.69
C ASN A 13 -6.06 -0.56 9.64
N PHE A 14 -7.16 0.07 9.23
CA PHE A 14 -7.23 1.52 9.00
C PHE A 14 -6.73 2.36 10.18
N TYR A 15 -7.22 2.09 11.40
CA TYR A 15 -6.80 2.84 12.59
C TYR A 15 -5.33 2.61 12.90
N LYS A 16 -4.87 1.37 12.82
CA LYS A 16 -3.47 1.00 13.04
C LYS A 16 -2.53 1.73 12.07
N ILE A 17 -2.95 1.90 10.82
CA ILE A 17 -2.17 2.59 9.78
C ILE A 17 -2.14 4.10 10.02
N ILE A 18 -3.28 4.70 10.38
CA ILE A 18 -3.37 6.15 10.61
C ILE A 18 -2.67 6.59 11.88
N ASP A 19 -2.75 5.77 12.94
CA ASP A 19 -2.14 6.05 14.24
C ASP A 19 -0.67 5.61 14.28
N PHE A 20 -0.11 5.14 13.17
CA PHE A 20 1.29 4.74 13.13
C PHE A 20 2.20 5.97 13.20
N GLU A 21 3.10 6.00 14.18
CA GLU A 21 4.10 7.05 14.33
C GLU A 21 5.36 6.71 13.52
N PHE A 22 5.73 7.62 12.62
CA PHE A 22 6.96 7.56 11.84
C PHE A 22 7.96 8.59 12.38
N TYR A 23 9.24 8.40 12.09
CA TYR A 23 10.24 9.42 12.36
C TYR A 23 9.99 10.65 11.48
N GLU A 24 10.28 11.85 12.00
CA GLU A 24 10.04 13.12 11.29
C GLU A 24 10.76 13.23 9.93
N ASP A 25 11.86 12.49 9.74
CA ASP A 25 12.63 12.43 8.51
C ASP A 25 12.17 11.34 7.52
N ASP A 26 11.18 10.51 7.89
CA ASP A 26 10.63 9.47 7.05
C ASP A 26 9.49 9.98 6.15
N TYR A 27 9.86 10.85 5.21
CA TYR A 27 8.96 11.45 4.22
C TYR A 27 8.24 10.43 3.32
N ILE A 28 8.84 9.25 3.12
CA ILE A 28 8.23 8.21 2.28
C ILE A 28 7.04 7.60 3.01
N SER A 29 7.21 7.24 4.28
CA SER A 29 6.14 6.67 5.08
C SER A 29 5.01 7.66 5.31
N GLU A 30 5.33 8.94 5.60
CA GLU A 30 4.34 10.00 5.72
C GLU A 30 3.48 10.11 4.44
N LYS A 31 4.16 10.16 3.28
CA LYS A 31 3.49 10.27 1.98
C LYS A 31 2.64 9.03 1.66
N LEU A 32 3.12 7.84 2.02
CA LEU A 32 2.38 6.58 1.82
C LEU A 32 1.08 6.57 2.62
N VAL A 33 1.11 6.95 3.90
CA VAL A 33 -0.10 7.03 4.73
C VAL A 33 -1.05 8.11 4.22
N LYS A 34 -0.53 9.25 3.76
CA LYS A 34 -1.35 10.29 3.15
C LYS A 34 -2.07 9.78 1.89
N ILE A 35 -1.35 9.10 0.99
CA ILE A 35 -1.95 8.49 -0.22
C ILE A 35 -3.01 7.46 0.17
N TYR A 36 -2.74 6.60 1.15
CA TYR A 36 -3.71 5.62 1.64
C TYR A 36 -4.99 6.29 2.16
N LYS A 37 -4.84 7.34 2.98
CA LYS A 37 -5.96 8.11 3.51
C LYS A 37 -6.78 8.74 2.40
N ASP A 38 -6.12 9.46 1.48
CA ASP A 38 -6.78 10.13 0.35
C ASP A 38 -7.51 9.12 -0.54
N PHE A 39 -6.88 7.98 -0.85
CA PHE A 39 -7.47 6.93 -1.68
C PHE A 39 -8.73 6.31 -1.08
N ILE A 40 -8.71 6.06 0.24
CA ILE A 40 -9.86 5.51 0.94
C ILE A 40 -11.06 6.45 0.89
N PHE A 41 -10.84 7.76 0.97
CA PHE A 41 -11.91 8.74 0.94
C PHE A 41 -12.41 9.05 -0.48
N ASP A 42 -11.57 8.89 -1.50
CA ASP A 42 -11.92 9.14 -2.90
C ASP A 42 -12.70 7.98 -3.55
N ILE A 43 -12.58 6.76 -3.02
CA ILE A 43 -13.11 5.55 -3.64
C ILE A 43 -14.64 5.54 -3.87
N ASN A 44 -15.06 4.85 -4.93
CA ASN A 44 -16.45 4.46 -5.11
C ASN A 44 -16.74 3.08 -4.48
N ILE A 45 -17.63 3.05 -3.48
CA ILE A 45 -17.97 1.83 -2.74
C ILE A 45 -18.96 0.94 -3.52
N ASP A 46 -19.60 1.48 -4.55
CA ASP A 46 -20.52 0.71 -5.40
C ASP A 46 -19.77 -0.14 -6.44
N ASP A 47 -18.47 0.14 -6.65
CA ASP A 47 -17.61 -0.59 -7.58
C ASP A 47 -16.82 -1.71 -6.86
N LYS A 48 -16.91 -2.92 -7.39
CA LYS A 48 -16.24 -4.11 -6.85
C LYS A 48 -14.72 -4.09 -7.05
N GLU A 49 -14.22 -3.52 -8.14
CA GLU A 49 -12.78 -3.44 -8.41
C GLU A 49 -12.10 -2.49 -7.42
N ASP A 50 -12.74 -1.35 -7.19
CA ASP A 50 -12.31 -0.34 -6.24
C ASP A 50 -12.27 -0.89 -4.80
N ILE A 51 -13.29 -1.66 -4.40
CA ILE A 51 -13.27 -2.38 -3.10
C ILE A 51 -12.09 -3.35 -3.01
N LYS A 52 -11.78 -4.07 -4.10
CA LYS A 52 -10.66 -5.02 -4.12
C LYS A 52 -9.33 -4.28 -3.98
N MET A 53 -9.15 -3.17 -4.68
CA MET A 53 -7.95 -2.33 -4.59
C MET A 53 -7.72 -1.81 -3.18
N ILE A 54 -8.79 -1.36 -2.51
CA ILE A 54 -8.70 -0.91 -1.11
C ILE A 54 -8.21 -2.01 -0.18
N LYS A 55 -8.79 -3.22 -0.30
CA LYS A 55 -8.40 -4.34 0.55
C LYS A 55 -6.93 -4.71 0.35
N GLN A 56 -6.46 -4.68 -0.90
CA GLN A 56 -5.05 -4.90 -1.21
C GLN A 56 -4.18 -3.79 -0.63
N MET A 57 -4.57 -2.53 -0.81
CA MET A 57 -3.80 -1.39 -0.29
C MET A 57 -3.75 -1.41 1.25
N ASP A 58 -4.85 -1.71 1.94
CA ASP A 58 -4.89 -1.88 3.40
C ASP A 58 -3.91 -2.96 3.88
N PHE A 59 -3.89 -4.10 3.19
CA PHE A 59 -2.95 -5.17 3.49
C PHE A 59 -1.49 -4.76 3.24
N VAL A 60 -1.19 -4.14 2.10
CA VAL A 60 0.17 -3.71 1.74
C VAL A 60 0.71 -2.69 2.74
N VAL A 61 -0.10 -1.70 3.10
CA VAL A 61 0.31 -0.66 4.06
C VAL A 61 0.40 -1.24 5.47
N ASN A 62 -0.49 -2.16 5.86
CA ASN A 62 -0.34 -2.87 7.14
C ASN A 62 0.97 -3.66 7.22
N LYS A 63 1.33 -4.37 6.16
CA LYS A 63 2.60 -5.11 6.09
C LYS A 63 3.80 -4.16 6.13
N TYR A 64 3.71 -3.00 5.49
CA TYR A 64 4.73 -1.95 5.52
C TYR A 64 4.97 -1.39 6.93
N ILE A 65 3.92 -1.21 7.73
CA ILE A 65 4.06 -0.74 9.10
C ILE A 65 4.54 -1.83 10.06
N GLU A 66 4.19 -3.10 9.84
CA GLU A 66 4.56 -4.22 10.71
C GLU A 66 5.99 -4.72 10.47
N ASP A 67 6.42 -4.81 9.21
CA ASP A 67 7.70 -5.40 8.84
C ASP A 67 8.72 -4.32 8.47
N TYR A 68 9.68 -4.14 9.37
CA TYR A 68 10.77 -3.19 9.22
C TYR A 68 11.69 -3.47 8.01
N TYR A 69 11.99 -4.75 7.74
CA TYR A 69 12.86 -5.12 6.61
C TYR A 69 12.14 -4.85 5.30
N PHE A 70 10.88 -5.27 5.21
CA PHE A 70 10.02 -4.97 4.08
C PHE A 70 9.88 -3.46 3.86
N ARG A 71 9.71 -2.67 4.93
CA ARG A 71 9.67 -1.20 4.85
C ARG A 71 10.89 -0.63 4.13
N LYS A 72 12.10 -1.02 4.54
CA LYS A 72 13.33 -0.49 3.94
C LYS A 72 13.46 -0.85 2.47
N GLU A 73 13.13 -2.09 2.11
CA GLU A 73 13.17 -2.52 0.71
C GLU A 73 12.12 -1.79 -0.13
N MET A 74 10.90 -1.65 0.37
CA MET A 74 9.84 -0.87 -0.29
C MET A 74 10.24 0.59 -0.47
N GLN A 75 10.79 1.25 0.55
CA GLN A 75 11.27 2.63 0.45
C GLN A 75 12.29 2.80 -0.69
N ARG A 76 13.24 1.87 -0.82
CA ARG A 76 14.22 1.86 -1.92
C ARG A 76 13.54 1.73 -3.28
N HIS A 77 12.58 0.82 -3.42
CA HIS A 77 11.87 0.64 -4.70
C HIS A 77 10.91 1.80 -5.02
N MET A 78 10.28 2.40 -4.00
CA MET A 78 9.34 3.52 -4.16
C MET A 78 10.01 4.78 -4.72
N THR A 79 11.27 5.04 -4.37
CA THR A 79 12.03 6.18 -4.96
C THR A 79 12.20 6.08 -6.48
N ASN A 80 12.12 4.87 -7.04
CA ASN A 80 12.29 4.60 -8.47
C ASN A 80 10.96 4.52 -9.24
N ILE A 81 9.81 4.62 -8.55
CA ILE A 81 8.50 4.54 -9.19
C ILE A 81 8.29 5.78 -10.07
N ARG A 82 8.12 5.56 -11.37
CA ARG A 82 7.74 6.58 -12.34
C ARG A 82 6.29 6.37 -12.73
N VAL A 83 5.40 7.24 -12.27
CA VAL A 83 3.99 7.22 -12.64
C VAL A 83 3.77 8.09 -13.88
N LYS A 84 3.12 7.55 -14.91
CA LYS A 84 2.70 8.34 -16.07
C LYS A 84 1.53 9.23 -15.64
N ARG A 85 1.53 10.51 -16.03
CA ARG A 85 0.41 11.41 -15.74
C ARG A 85 -0.80 11.02 -16.60
N THR A 86 -1.74 10.30 -16.00
CA THR A 86 -3.06 9.99 -16.59
C THR A 86 -4.16 10.78 -15.87
N SER A 87 -5.41 10.60 -16.29
CA SER A 87 -6.60 11.27 -15.76
C SER A 87 -6.86 11.01 -14.27
N ASN A 88 -6.47 9.85 -13.73
CA ASN A 88 -6.64 9.50 -12.32
C ASN A 88 -5.29 9.15 -11.66
N ILE A 89 -4.53 10.19 -11.34
CA ILE A 89 -3.18 10.10 -10.78
C ILE A 89 -3.15 9.30 -9.48
N LEU A 90 -4.16 9.42 -8.63
CA LEU A 90 -4.22 8.74 -7.33
C LEU A 90 -4.33 7.23 -7.51
N LYS A 91 -5.24 6.77 -8.38
CA LYS A 91 -5.41 5.36 -8.70
C LYS A 91 -4.15 4.77 -9.35
N ASP A 92 -3.50 5.52 -10.24
CA ASP A 92 -2.24 5.10 -10.87
C ASP A 92 -1.09 4.94 -9.85
N ILE A 93 -1.00 5.84 -8.86
CA ILE A 93 -0.02 5.74 -7.77
C ILE A 93 -0.29 4.49 -6.92
N VAL A 94 -1.55 4.25 -6.56
CA VAL A 94 -1.93 3.06 -5.76
C VAL A 94 -1.60 1.77 -6.50
N VAL A 95 -1.92 1.70 -7.81
CA VAL A 95 -1.54 0.56 -8.65
C VAL A 95 -0.03 0.36 -8.68
N ALA A 96 0.76 1.44 -8.80
CA ALA A 96 2.21 1.34 -8.78
C ALA A 96 2.76 0.82 -7.44
N ILE A 97 2.16 1.22 -6.32
CA ILE A 97 2.51 0.73 -4.98
C ILE A 97 2.20 -0.76 -4.83
N ILE A 98 1.02 -1.20 -5.28
CA ILE A 98 0.63 -2.62 -5.26
C ILE A 98 1.57 -3.44 -6.15
N ASN A 99 1.89 -2.97 -7.36
CA ASN A 99 2.83 -3.67 -8.25
C ASN A 99 4.24 -3.76 -7.65
N CYS A 100 4.68 -2.74 -6.91
CA CYS A 100 5.94 -2.76 -6.19
C CYS A 100 5.94 -3.86 -5.12
N PHE A 101 4.83 -4.00 -4.40
CA PHE A 101 4.65 -5.08 -3.44
C PHE A 101 4.66 -6.46 -4.09
N ASP A 102 3.89 -6.67 -5.16
CA ASP A 102 3.84 -7.95 -5.86
C ASP A 102 5.21 -8.34 -6.43
N SER A 103 5.98 -7.36 -6.91
CA SER A 103 7.35 -7.57 -7.38
C SER A 103 8.29 -8.01 -6.25
N TYR A 104 8.14 -7.42 -5.05
CA TYR A 104 8.88 -7.86 -3.86
C TYR A 104 8.51 -9.30 -3.48
N GLU A 105 7.23 -9.64 -3.40
CA GLU A 105 6.80 -11.01 -3.06
C GLU A 105 7.27 -12.05 -4.08
N ALA A 106 7.22 -11.72 -5.38
CA ALA A 106 7.71 -12.57 -6.46
C ALA A 106 9.24 -12.77 -6.39
N GLY A 107 10.00 -11.73 -6.03
CA GLY A 107 11.45 -11.81 -5.81
C GLY A 107 11.80 -12.64 -4.58
N TYR A 108 11.08 -12.43 -3.48
CA TYR A 108 11.29 -13.15 -2.22
C TYR A 108 10.95 -14.64 -2.35
N THR A 109 9.84 -14.97 -3.00
CA THR A 109 9.47 -16.36 -3.28
C THR A 109 10.49 -17.06 -4.17
N ARG A 110 11.01 -16.41 -5.23
CA ARG A 110 12.12 -16.96 -6.03
C ARG A 110 13.36 -17.25 -5.19
N ASN A 111 13.77 -16.32 -4.32
CA ASN A 111 14.94 -16.50 -3.47
C ASN A 111 14.79 -17.64 -2.46
N ILE A 112 13.59 -17.86 -1.91
CA ILE A 112 13.31 -19.02 -1.04
C ILE A 112 13.38 -20.34 -1.83
N TYR A 113 12.89 -20.37 -3.08
CA TYR A 113 13.02 -21.56 -3.91
C TYR A 113 14.50 -21.91 -4.14
N PHE A 114 15.38 -20.95 -4.42
CA PHE A 114 16.81 -21.24 -4.58
C PHE A 114 17.49 -21.72 -3.28
N ALA A 115 17.14 -21.15 -2.12
CA ALA A 115 17.70 -21.55 -0.83
C ALA A 115 17.29 -22.98 -0.39
N ARG A 116 16.23 -23.56 -0.97
CA ARG A 116 15.80 -24.94 -0.71
C ARG A 116 16.50 -26.00 -1.57
N TRP A 117 17.29 -25.60 -2.57
CA TRP A 117 18.01 -26.50 -3.48
C TRP A 117 19.53 -26.34 -3.41
N ILE A 118 20.06 -26.05 -2.22
CA ILE A 118 21.51 -26.06 -1.92
C ILE A 118 21.71 -26.97 -0.71
#